data_AF-A0A412Q537-F1
#
_entry.id   AF-A0A412Q537-F1
#
_cell.length_a   1.000
_cell.length_b   1.000
_cell.length_c   1.000
_cell.angle_alpha   90.00
_cell.angle_beta   90.00
_cell.angle_gamma   90.00
#
_symmetry.space_group_name_H-M   'P 1'
#
loop_
_entity.id
_entity.type
_entity.pdbx_description
1 polymer ?
#
loop_
_entity_poly.entity_id
_entity_poly.type
_entity_poly.pdbx_seq_one_letter_code
_entity_poly.pdbx_strand_id
1 'polypeptide(L)' 'MTKYREILRLSGLGLSQQNIADSCNVSKKTVNRVLKRTKELDISWPLDESDTDAVIA' A
#
# COMPACT_ATOMS: atom_id res chain seq x y z
N MET A 1 -11.14 1.54 7.95
CA MET A 1 -9.71 1.93 8.10
C MET A 1 -8.95 1.18 7.03
N THR A 2 -8.58 1.87 5.96
CA THR A 2 -7.87 1.26 4.84
C THR A 2 -6.47 0.86 5.32
N LYS A 3 -5.95 -0.25 4.82
CA LYS A 3 -4.64 -0.78 5.25
C LYS A 3 -3.55 -0.35 4.25
N TYR A 4 -3.56 0.91 3.83
CA TYR A 4 -2.65 1.38 2.77
C TYR A 4 -1.18 1.27 3.19
N ARG A 5 -0.88 1.55 4.47
CA ARG A 5 0.45 1.36 5.06
C ARG A 5 0.92 -0.08 4.97
N GLU A 6 0.04 -1.03 5.25
CA GLU A 6 0.38 -2.46 5.21
C GLU A 6 0.60 -2.94 3.77
N ILE A 7 -0.21 -2.46 2.80
CA ILE A 7 -0.01 -2.74 1.37
C ILE A 7 1.37 -2.25 0.91
N LEU A 8 1.74 -1.02 1.26
CA LEU A 8 3.03 -0.44 0.87
C LEU A 8 4.20 -1.16 1.53
N ARG A 9 4.08 -1.45 2.84
CA ARG A 9 5.08 -2.21 3.60
C ARG A 9 5.33 -3.58 2.97
N LEU A 10 4.27 -4.35 2.70
CA LEU A 10 4.38 -5.68 2.09
C LEU A 10 4.95 -5.61 0.67
N SER A 11 4.61 -4.57 -0.10
CA SER A 11 5.22 -4.33 -1.41
C SER A 11 6.71 -4.00 -1.32
N GLY A 12 7.13 -3.22 -0.32
CA GLY A 12 8.55 -2.93 -0.06
C GLY A 12 9.34 -4.16 0.38
N LEU A 13 8.68 -5.15 0.98
CA LEU A 13 9.23 -6.47 1.28
C LEU A 13 9.32 -7.40 0.04
N GLY A 14 8.89 -6.94 -1.15
CA GLY A 14 8.95 -7.72 -2.39
C GLY A 14 7.86 -8.78 -2.54
N LEU A 15 6.77 -8.70 -1.76
CA LEU A 15 5.65 -9.63 -1.88
C LEU A 15 4.84 -9.40 -3.17
N SER A 16 4.22 -10.47 -3.68
CA SER A 16 3.33 -10.37 -4.83
C SER A 16 2.05 -9.59 -4.47
N GLN A 17 1.48 -8.86 -5.44
CA GLN A 17 0.22 -8.13 -5.23
C GLN A 17 -0.94 -9.02 -4.76
N GLN A 18 -0.87 -10.32 -5.05
CA GLN A 18 -1.87 -11.30 -4.65
C GLN A 18 -1.73 -11.66 -3.17
N ASN A 19 -0.51 -11.96 -2.71
CA ASN A 19 -0.23 -12.20 -1.29
C ASN A 19 -0.54 -10.97 -0.43
N ILE A 20 -0.28 -9.77 -0.97
CA ILE A 20 -0.63 -8.50 -0.32
C ILE A 20 -2.15 -8.35 -0.21
N ALA A 21 -2.88 -8.66 -1.27
CA ALA A 21 -4.34 -8.62 -1.29
C ALA A 21 -4.94 -9.57 -0.25
N ASP A 22 -4.43 -10.80 -0.19
CA ASP A 22 -4.86 -11.82 0.78
C ASP A 22 -4.52 -11.40 2.21
N SER A 23 -3.31 -10.89 2.47
CA SER A 23 -2.87 -10.45 3.80
C SER A 23 -3.63 -9.22 4.31
N CYS A 24 -3.92 -8.28 3.42
CA CYS A 24 -4.65 -7.07 3.76
C CYS A 24 -6.17 -7.25 3.70
N ASN A 25 -6.66 -8.42 3.24
CA ASN A 25 -8.08 -8.72 3.02
C ASN A 25 -8.75 -7.69 2.08
N VAL A 26 -8.03 -7.30 1.02
CA VAL A 26 -8.45 -6.33 0.00
C VAL A 26 -8.39 -6.95 -1.39
N SER A 27 -9.01 -6.31 -2.39
CA SER A 27 -8.89 -6.77 -3.76
C SER A 27 -7.51 -6.42 -4.36
N LYS A 28 -7.03 -7.23 -5.31
CA LYS A 28 -5.83 -6.92 -6.12
C LYS A 28 -5.94 -5.57 -6.84
N LYS A 29 -7.15 -5.17 -7.26
CA LYS A 29 -7.42 -3.84 -7.83
C LYS A 29 -7.11 -2.72 -6.83
N THR A 30 -7.49 -2.91 -5.57
CA THR A 30 -7.18 -1.95 -4.49
C THR A 30 -5.67 -1.84 -4.31
N VAL A 31 -4.97 -2.98 -4.19
CA VAL A 31 -3.49 -3.00 -4.10
C VAL A 31 -2.84 -2.26 -5.26
N ASN A 32 -3.29 -2.51 -6.50
CA ASN A 32 -2.73 -1.85 -7.68
C ASN A 32 -2.97 -0.34 -7.67
N ARG A 33 -4.19 0.12 -7.32
CA ARG A 33 -4.52 1.54 -7.21
C ARG A 33 -3.63 2.25 -6.18
N VAL A 34 -3.37 1.58 -5.06
CA VAL A 34 -2.52 2.10 -3.97
C VAL A 34 -1.10 2.22 -4.44
N LEU A 35 -0.53 1.15 -5.00
CA LEU A 35 0.84 1.16 -5.53
C LEU A 35 1.04 2.23 -6.60
N LYS A 36 0.04 2.42 -7.47
CA LYS A 36 0.05 3.47 -8.48
C LYS A 36 0.04 4.86 -7.85
N ARG A 37 -0.85 5.12 -6.90
CA ARG A 37 -0.92 6.39 -6.16
C ARG A 37 0.37 6.69 -5.39
N THR A 38 0.95 5.71 -4.70
CA THR A 38 2.24 5.89 -4.03
C THR A 38 3.36 6.21 -5.02
N LYS A 39 3.38 5.57 -6.20
CA LYS A 39 4.36 5.88 -7.24
C LYS A 39 4.15 7.29 -7.83
N GLU A 40 2.91 7.74 -7.99
CA GLU A 40 2.58 9.09 -8.46
C GLU A 40 2.99 10.17 -7.44
N LEU A 41 2.87 9.86 -6.15
CA LEU A 41 3.22 10.75 -5.05
C LEU A 41 4.71 10.63 -4.62
N ASP A 42 5.50 9.80 -5.30
CA ASP A 42 6.88 9.43 -4.94
C ASP A 42 7.03 8.93 -3.49
N ILE A 43 5.96 8.35 -2.97
CA ILE A 43 5.87 7.79 -1.63
C ILE A 43 6.48 6.38 -1.66
N SER A 44 7.61 6.22 -0.98
CA SER A 44 8.28 4.92 -0.84
C SER A 44 8.36 4.52 0.62
N TRP A 45 8.32 3.22 0.87
CA TRP A 45 8.64 2.67 2.19
C TRP A 45 10.16 2.78 2.44
N PRO A 46 10.64 3.12 3.65
CA PRO A 46 9.90 3.35 4.90
C PRO A 46 9.29 4.75 5.00
N LEU A 47 7.99 4.80 5.35
CA LEU A 47 7.28 6.03 5.67
C LEU A 47 7.30 6.29 7.16
N ASP A 48 7.40 7.56 7.53
CA ASP A 48 7.30 8.00 8.92
C ASP A 48 5.90 7.70 9.50
N GLU A 49 5.80 7.60 10.82
CA GLU A 49 4.56 7.15 11.52
C GLU A 49 3.37 8.09 11.26
N SER A 50 3.65 9.32 10.84
CA SER A 50 2.72 10.41 10.59
C SER A 50 2.03 10.41 9.22
N ASP A 51 2.49 9.62 8.24
CA ASP A 51 1.82 9.51 6.94
C ASP A 51 0.59 8.61 7.03
N THR A 52 -0.49 9.20 7.54
CA THR A 52 -1.78 8.55 7.73
C THR A 52 -2.51 8.29 6.41
N ASP A 53 -3.35 7.27 6.45
CA ASP A 53 -4.22 6.68 5.41
C ASP A 53 -5.05 7.67 4.55
N ALA A 54 -5.12 8.94 4.95
CA ALA A 54 -5.80 10.03 4.25
C ALA A 54 -5.09 10.48 2.97
N VAL A 55 -3.77 10.28 2.85
CA VAL A 55 -2.98 10.79 1.71
C VAL A 55 -3.25 10.01 0.41
N ILE A 56 -3.81 8.80 0.50
CA ILE A 56 -4.03 7.91 -0.66
C ILE A 56 -5.52 7.60 -0.91
N ALA A 57 -6.42 8.05 -0.01
CA ALA A 57 -7.86 7.79 -0.08
C ALA A 57 -8.53 8.27 -1.39
#